data_AF-A0A7I8E1W8-F1
#
_entry.id   AF-A0A7I8E1W8-F1
#
_cell.length_a   1.000
_cell.length_b   1.000
_cell.length_c   1.000
_cell.angle_alpha   90.00
_cell.angle_beta   90.00
_cell.angle_gamma   90.00
#
_symmetry.space_group_name_H-M   'P 1'
#
loop_
_entity.id
_entity.type
_entity.pdbx_description
1 polymer ?
#
loop_
_entity_poly.entity_id
_entity_poly.type
_entity_poly.pdbx_seq_one_letter_code
_entity_poly.pdbx_strand_id
1 'polypeptide(L)'
;MLRDQAEKTMDMEVLDDVPLEDLNYETILGYRNRHQVLNAGHPFERLNNDEYLRSIGAAAISKEDHQLHPTAAGMLIFGNEYNIVRHFPDYFLDYREVLDPSIRWTDRLQSSSGEWSGNICDFYFRVYNKIIKDVKVPFSMKGGDRIDDTPVHKALREALANCLINADYYGTRGVVIKKDQDRIIFENPGYIRTGKEQMRKGGKSDPRNKTLMKMFNLVNIGERSGSGVPNIFNTWEDQGWKEPVIEERFDPDRTILTLEFVDKTNKEKAAKKSGEEKTAKKSGEEKTAKKKITNKTKEKMIKIKEYLSENKEAKTKDIAEYIGLKHSRTREILSQMDSAESIGTNTNRKYRLKDNQK
;
A
#
# COMPACT_ATOMS: atom_id res chain seq x y z
N MET A 1 20.69 -8.13 39.30
CA MET A 1 20.65 -7.88 37.84
C MET A 1 19.51 -8.71 37.26
N LEU A 2 18.37 -8.10 36.96
CA LEU A 2 17.34 -8.74 36.14
C LEU A 2 17.91 -8.84 34.73
N ARG A 3 18.20 -10.07 34.29
CA ARG A 3 18.61 -10.38 32.92
C ARG A 3 17.47 -9.94 32.01
N ASP A 4 17.75 -9.16 30.97
CA ASP A 4 16.82 -8.92 29.85
C ASP A 4 16.36 -10.27 29.33
N GLN A 5 15.22 -10.74 29.84
CA GLN A 5 14.56 -11.92 29.33
C GLN A 5 14.05 -11.45 27.97
N ALA A 6 14.70 -11.90 26.89
CA ALA A 6 14.25 -11.62 25.54
C ALA A 6 12.74 -11.87 25.50
N GLU A 7 11.97 -10.80 25.30
CA GLU A 7 10.51 -10.87 25.32
C GLU A 7 10.03 -11.92 24.33
N LYS A 8 9.52 -13.03 24.86
CA LYS A 8 8.90 -14.08 24.07
C LYS A 8 7.59 -13.53 23.51
N THR A 9 7.42 -13.62 22.20
CA THR A 9 6.15 -13.37 21.54
C THR A 9 5.34 -14.66 21.47
N MET A 10 4.01 -14.53 21.35
CA MET A 10 3.08 -15.66 21.33
C MET A 10 3.43 -16.66 20.22
N ASP A 11 3.90 -16.18 19.06
CA ASP A 11 4.28 -17.02 17.93
C ASP A 11 5.51 -17.94 18.18
N MET A 12 6.17 -17.82 19.35
CA MET A 12 7.23 -18.73 19.79
C MET A 12 6.71 -19.94 20.59
N GLU A 13 5.42 -19.98 20.91
CA GLU A 13 4.77 -21.10 21.61
C GLU A 13 4.97 -22.40 20.84
N VAL A 14 5.27 -23.49 21.55
CA VAL A 14 5.40 -24.84 20.97
C VAL A 14 4.03 -25.49 21.02
N LEU A 15 3.57 -26.05 19.91
CA LEU A 15 2.28 -26.74 19.83
C LEU A 15 2.52 -28.22 20.11
N ASP A 16 2.57 -28.57 21.40
CA ASP A 16 2.98 -29.89 21.89
C ASP A 16 2.05 -31.04 21.44
N ASP A 17 0.82 -30.74 21.05
CA ASP A 17 -0.17 -31.68 20.52
C ASP A 17 -0.11 -31.87 19.00
N VAL A 18 0.80 -31.15 18.32
CA VAL A 18 0.86 -31.11 16.85
C VAL A 18 2.09 -31.84 16.32
N PRO A 19 1.92 -32.85 15.46
CA PRO A 19 3.04 -33.51 14.79
C PRO A 19 3.67 -32.60 13.71
N LEU A 20 4.98 -32.74 13.43
CA LEU A 20 5.65 -31.95 12.39
C LEU A 20 5.05 -32.15 11.00
N GLU A 21 4.49 -33.34 10.76
CA GLU A 21 3.83 -33.76 9.52
C GLU A 21 2.59 -32.92 9.19
N ASP A 22 2.01 -32.20 10.17
CA ASP A 22 0.89 -31.29 9.96
C ASP A 22 1.30 -29.99 9.25
N LEU A 23 2.61 -29.75 9.09
CA LEU A 23 3.14 -28.67 8.26
C LEU A 23 3.13 -29.08 6.79
N ASN A 24 2.74 -28.15 5.92
CA ASN A 24 2.73 -28.32 4.48
C ASN A 24 4.18 -28.37 3.92
N TYR A 25 4.57 -29.57 3.50
CA TYR A 25 5.89 -29.84 2.95
C TYR A 25 6.21 -29.03 1.68
N GLU A 26 5.24 -28.82 0.79
CA GLU A 26 5.46 -28.05 -0.45
C GLU A 26 5.77 -26.59 -0.16
N THR A 27 5.03 -25.97 0.78
CA THR A 27 5.30 -24.60 1.22
C THR A 27 6.68 -24.50 1.87
N ILE A 28 7.07 -25.45 2.73
CA ILE A 28 8.41 -25.50 3.36
C ILE A 28 9.50 -25.57 2.29
N LEU A 29 9.36 -26.50 1.33
CA LEU A 29 10.33 -26.68 0.25
C LEU A 29 10.45 -25.41 -0.59
N GLY A 30 9.31 -24.81 -0.96
CA GLY A 30 9.27 -23.56 -1.72
C GLY A 30 9.92 -22.40 -0.97
N TYR A 31 9.69 -22.28 0.33
CA TYR A 31 10.31 -21.26 1.18
C TYR A 31 11.82 -21.49 1.30
N ARG A 32 12.24 -22.74 1.57
CA ARG A 32 13.65 -23.11 1.71
C ARG A 32 14.44 -22.82 0.43
N ASN A 33 13.90 -23.18 -0.74
CA ASN A 33 14.53 -22.90 -2.02
C ASN A 33 14.72 -21.38 -2.23
N ARG A 34 13.72 -20.56 -1.90
CA ARG A 34 13.85 -19.09 -1.97
C ARG A 34 14.92 -18.57 -1.03
N HIS A 35 14.97 -19.06 0.20
CA HIS A 35 15.98 -18.69 1.19
C HIS A 35 17.39 -18.99 0.68
N GLN A 36 17.62 -20.17 0.09
CA GLN A 36 18.91 -20.58 -0.46
C GLN A 36 19.33 -19.73 -1.67
N VAL A 37 18.42 -19.49 -2.62
CA VAL A 37 18.72 -18.66 -3.81
C VAL A 37 19.10 -17.23 -3.41
N LEU A 38 18.41 -16.66 -2.41
CA LEU A 38 18.65 -15.28 -1.96
C LEU A 38 19.90 -15.13 -1.10
N ASN A 39 20.33 -16.21 -0.43
CA ASN A 39 21.43 -16.19 0.52
C ASN A 39 22.40 -17.35 0.23
N ALA A 40 22.95 -17.37 -0.98
CA ALA A 40 23.89 -18.41 -1.39
C ALA A 40 25.08 -18.51 -0.42
N GLY A 41 25.37 -19.72 0.05
CA GLY A 41 26.40 -19.99 1.06
C GLY A 41 25.95 -19.79 2.50
N HIS A 42 24.64 -19.62 2.76
CA HIS A 42 24.13 -19.49 4.11
C HIS A 42 24.35 -20.81 4.91
N PRO A 43 24.77 -20.76 6.19
CA PRO A 43 25.05 -21.96 6.99
C PRO A 43 23.88 -22.95 7.14
N PHE A 44 22.66 -22.54 6.78
CA PHE A 44 21.46 -23.37 6.87
C PHE A 44 21.28 -24.29 5.65
N GLU A 45 22.03 -24.08 4.57
CA GLU A 45 21.97 -24.91 3.36
C GLU A 45 22.23 -26.39 3.65
N ARG A 46 23.20 -26.65 4.54
CA ARG A 46 23.65 -27.99 4.94
C ARG A 46 22.76 -28.69 5.98
N LEU A 47 21.77 -28.01 6.54
CA LEU A 47 20.93 -28.57 7.60
C LEU A 47 19.94 -29.58 7.02
N ASN A 48 19.56 -30.60 7.79
CA ASN A 48 18.39 -31.41 7.42
C ASN A 48 17.08 -30.61 7.63
N ASN A 49 15.92 -31.20 7.29
CA ASN A 49 14.64 -30.48 7.38
C ASN A 49 14.30 -30.06 8.82
N ASP A 50 14.46 -30.96 9.78
CA ASP A 50 14.13 -30.73 11.19
C ASP A 50 15.03 -29.63 11.80
N GLU A 51 16.33 -29.73 11.55
CA GLU A 51 17.32 -28.72 11.92
C GLU A 51 17.03 -27.36 11.28
N TYR A 52 16.59 -27.37 10.01
CA TYR A 52 16.22 -26.16 9.29
C TYR A 52 15.00 -25.48 9.91
N LEU A 53 13.91 -26.23 10.12
CA LEU A 53 12.67 -25.75 10.75
C LEU A 53 12.95 -25.18 12.14
N ARG A 54 13.77 -25.88 12.94
CA ARG A 54 14.21 -25.41 14.24
C ARG A 54 15.04 -24.12 14.14
N SER A 55 15.94 -24.05 13.16
CA SER A 55 16.85 -22.91 12.99
C SER A 55 16.12 -21.65 12.55
N ILE A 56 15.07 -21.76 11.72
CA ILE A 56 14.23 -20.61 11.33
C ILE A 56 13.21 -20.25 12.41
N GLY A 57 12.91 -21.17 13.33
CA GLY A 57 11.98 -20.99 14.46
C GLY A 57 10.56 -21.50 14.18
N ALA A 58 10.36 -22.22 13.08
CA ALA A 58 9.11 -22.88 12.74
C ALA A 58 8.84 -24.13 13.59
N ALA A 59 9.88 -24.69 14.21
CA ALA A 59 9.76 -25.80 15.14
C ALA A 59 10.65 -25.58 16.37
N ALA A 60 10.32 -26.21 17.48
CA ALA A 60 11.12 -26.19 18.69
C ALA A 60 10.94 -27.49 19.49
N ILE A 61 11.94 -27.80 20.32
CA ILE A 61 11.86 -28.98 21.18
C ILE A 61 10.89 -28.69 22.32
N SER A 62 9.87 -29.54 22.45
CA SER A 62 8.90 -29.51 23.53
C SER A 62 9.60 -29.66 24.88
N LYS A 63 9.06 -28.98 25.89
CA LYS A 63 9.46 -29.20 27.27
C LYS A 63 8.73 -30.37 27.91
N GLU A 64 7.62 -30.80 27.34
CA GLU A 64 6.75 -31.82 27.90
C GLU A 64 7.24 -33.22 27.52
N ASP A 65 7.48 -33.46 26.23
CA ASP A 65 7.84 -34.79 25.72
C ASP A 65 9.25 -34.87 25.10
N HIS A 66 9.97 -33.74 25.05
CA HIS A 66 11.31 -33.61 24.47
C HIS A 66 11.42 -33.94 22.97
N GLN A 67 10.31 -33.95 22.25
CA GLN A 67 10.27 -34.13 20.81
C GLN A 67 10.22 -32.78 20.09
N LEU A 68 10.43 -32.80 18.77
CA LEU A 68 10.38 -31.59 17.94
C LEU A 68 8.95 -31.38 17.46
N HIS A 69 8.38 -30.22 17.80
CA HIS A 69 7.02 -29.84 17.43
C HIS A 69 7.01 -28.51 16.68
N PRO A 70 5.99 -28.25 15.83
CA PRO A 70 5.77 -26.92 15.29
C PRO A 70 5.65 -25.86 16.38
N THR A 71 6.13 -24.66 16.10
CA THR A 71 5.75 -23.48 16.86
C THR A 71 4.45 -22.89 16.31
N ALA A 72 3.79 -22.02 17.06
CA ALA A 72 2.68 -21.20 16.58
C ALA A 72 3.04 -20.48 15.27
N ALA A 73 4.25 -19.90 15.16
CA ALA A 73 4.73 -19.30 13.92
C ALA A 73 4.89 -20.32 12.78
N GLY A 74 5.41 -21.51 13.07
CA GLY A 74 5.54 -22.60 12.10
C GLY A 74 4.20 -23.04 11.54
N MET A 75 3.21 -23.23 12.41
CA MET A 75 1.84 -23.56 12.02
C MET A 75 1.22 -22.46 11.15
N LEU A 76 1.35 -21.18 11.55
CA LEU A 76 0.79 -20.07 10.78
C LEU A 76 1.41 -19.90 9.38
N ILE A 77 2.73 -20.11 9.25
CA ILE A 77 3.46 -19.87 8.00
C ILE A 77 3.52 -21.07 7.08
N PHE A 78 3.50 -22.30 7.62
CA PHE A 78 3.66 -23.53 6.86
C PHE A 78 2.53 -24.54 7.05
N GLY A 79 1.59 -24.37 7.98
CA GLY A 79 0.48 -25.31 8.16
C GLY A 79 -0.46 -25.40 6.95
N ASN A 80 -1.39 -26.34 6.98
CA ASN A 80 -2.59 -26.26 6.15
C ASN A 80 -3.70 -25.58 6.93
N GLU A 81 -4.59 -24.84 6.27
CA GLU A 81 -5.65 -24.05 6.93
C GLU A 81 -6.48 -24.89 7.91
N TYR A 82 -6.85 -26.12 7.54
CA TYR A 82 -7.63 -27.02 8.40
C TYR A 82 -6.89 -27.48 9.67
N ASN A 83 -5.55 -27.36 9.71
CA ASN A 83 -4.74 -27.56 10.90
C ASN A 83 -4.53 -26.23 11.65
N ILE A 84 -4.32 -25.13 10.93
CA ILE A 84 -4.17 -23.79 11.52
C ILE A 84 -5.40 -23.42 12.35
N VAL A 85 -6.61 -23.60 11.83
CA VAL A 85 -7.85 -23.21 12.51
C VAL A 85 -8.13 -24.00 13.79
N ARG A 86 -7.44 -25.13 14.02
CA ARG A 86 -7.54 -25.89 15.29
C ARG A 86 -6.89 -25.14 16.46
N HIS A 87 -5.85 -24.35 16.17
CA HIS A 87 -5.13 -23.55 17.17
C HIS A 87 -5.49 -22.07 17.10
N PHE A 88 -5.94 -21.61 15.92
CA PHE A 88 -6.33 -20.23 15.66
C PHE A 88 -7.75 -20.20 15.08
N PRO A 89 -8.81 -20.36 15.89
CA PRO A 89 -10.18 -20.58 15.39
C PRO A 89 -10.72 -19.45 14.50
N ASP A 90 -10.29 -18.21 14.73
CA ASP A 90 -10.67 -17.03 13.94
C ASP A 90 -9.67 -16.72 12.81
N TYR A 91 -8.72 -17.63 12.53
CA TYR A 91 -7.76 -17.47 11.46
C TYR A 91 -8.46 -17.37 10.11
N PHE A 92 -8.16 -16.29 9.39
CA PHE A 92 -8.68 -16.08 8.05
C PHE A 92 -7.76 -15.15 7.29
N LEU A 93 -7.43 -15.51 6.05
CA LEU A 93 -6.73 -14.64 5.11
C LEU A 93 -7.63 -14.42 3.90
N ASP A 94 -7.88 -13.17 3.53
CA ASP A 94 -8.78 -12.83 2.42
C ASP A 94 -8.19 -11.70 1.58
N TYR A 95 -7.89 -12.00 0.33
CA TYR A 95 -7.59 -11.02 -0.69
C TYR A 95 -8.78 -10.85 -1.60
N ARG A 96 -9.18 -9.60 -1.83
CA ARG A 96 -10.33 -9.22 -2.65
C ARG A 96 -9.91 -8.15 -3.64
N GLU A 97 -10.21 -8.36 -4.92
CA GLU A 97 -9.98 -7.38 -5.96
C GLU A 97 -11.32 -6.92 -6.57
N VAL A 98 -11.48 -5.61 -6.78
CA VAL A 98 -12.63 -5.01 -7.46
C VAL A 98 -12.14 -3.98 -8.48
N LEU A 99 -11.87 -4.43 -9.71
CA LEU A 99 -11.54 -3.52 -10.82
C LEU A 99 -12.75 -3.15 -11.68
N ASP A 100 -13.85 -3.91 -11.58
CA ASP A 100 -15.12 -3.64 -12.25
C ASP A 100 -16.22 -3.50 -11.20
N PRO A 101 -16.80 -2.30 -11.00
CA PRO A 101 -17.86 -2.07 -10.02
C PRO A 101 -19.14 -2.87 -10.25
N SER A 102 -19.33 -3.45 -11.44
CA SER A 102 -20.53 -4.23 -11.78
C SER A 102 -20.50 -5.66 -11.23
N ILE A 103 -19.33 -6.17 -10.86
CA ILE A 103 -19.18 -7.51 -10.27
C ILE A 103 -18.71 -7.41 -8.84
N ARG A 104 -19.07 -8.43 -8.04
CA ARG A 104 -18.75 -8.43 -6.61
C ARG A 104 -17.24 -8.41 -6.36
N TRP A 105 -16.48 -9.23 -7.08
CA TRP A 105 -15.02 -9.31 -7.05
C TRP A 105 -14.51 -9.71 -8.44
N THR A 106 -13.44 -9.07 -8.94
CA THR A 106 -12.71 -9.48 -10.15
C THR A 106 -11.77 -10.65 -9.88
N ASP A 107 -11.23 -10.71 -8.66
CA ASP A 107 -10.37 -11.79 -8.17
C ASP A 107 -10.59 -11.91 -6.66
N ARG A 108 -10.50 -13.13 -6.14
CA ARG A 108 -10.58 -13.39 -4.70
C ARG A 108 -9.76 -14.60 -4.34
N LEU A 109 -8.99 -14.49 -3.27
CA LEU A 109 -8.23 -15.59 -2.68
C LEU A 109 -8.54 -15.62 -1.19
N GLN A 110 -9.13 -16.70 -0.70
CA GLN A 110 -9.45 -16.88 0.71
C GLN A 110 -8.79 -18.17 1.25
N SER A 111 -8.30 -18.15 2.48
CA SER A 111 -7.61 -19.30 3.10
C SER A 111 -8.50 -20.54 3.23
N SER A 112 -9.80 -20.34 3.49
CA SER A 112 -10.78 -21.42 3.68
C SER A 112 -11.35 -21.98 2.37
N SER A 113 -10.74 -21.73 1.20
CA SER A 113 -11.28 -22.23 -0.08
C SER A 113 -10.99 -23.71 -0.31
N GLY A 114 -9.99 -24.27 0.36
CA GLY A 114 -9.52 -25.65 0.14
C GLY A 114 -8.76 -25.86 -1.17
N GLU A 115 -8.50 -24.80 -1.95
CA GLU A 115 -7.82 -24.89 -3.26
C GLU A 115 -6.29 -24.73 -3.16
N TRP A 116 -5.79 -24.38 -1.98
CA TRP A 116 -4.38 -24.16 -1.68
C TRP A 116 -4.16 -24.33 -0.17
N SER A 117 -2.89 -24.29 0.28
CA SER A 117 -2.53 -24.54 1.68
C SER A 117 -3.23 -23.62 2.69
N GLY A 118 -3.56 -22.39 2.29
CA GLY A 118 -4.19 -21.40 3.14
C GLY A 118 -3.25 -20.70 4.14
N ASN A 119 -1.95 -21.02 4.15
CA ASN A 119 -0.97 -20.45 5.09
C ASN A 119 -0.43 -19.08 4.68
N ILE A 120 0.25 -18.42 5.63
CA ILE A 120 0.82 -17.08 5.43
C ILE A 120 1.85 -17.03 4.30
N CYS A 121 2.70 -18.06 4.15
CA CYS A 121 3.75 -18.05 3.13
C CYS A 121 3.16 -18.04 1.72
N ASP A 122 2.26 -18.98 1.43
CA ASP A 122 1.62 -19.05 0.12
C ASP A 122 0.71 -17.85 -0.12
N PHE A 123 0.00 -17.37 0.92
CA PHE A 123 -0.82 -16.16 0.81
C PHE A 123 0.02 -14.96 0.38
N TYR A 124 1.14 -14.74 1.06
CA TYR A 124 2.03 -13.62 0.78
C TYR A 124 2.47 -13.63 -0.69
N PHE A 125 3.02 -14.74 -1.19
CA PHE A 125 3.55 -14.78 -2.55
C PHE A 125 2.44 -14.69 -3.61
N ARG A 126 1.29 -15.34 -3.38
CA ARG A 126 0.14 -15.27 -4.30
C ARG A 126 -0.44 -13.85 -4.36
N VAL A 127 -0.62 -13.21 -3.22
CA VAL A 127 -1.21 -11.86 -3.12
C VAL A 127 -0.24 -10.79 -3.61
N TYR A 128 1.06 -10.89 -3.28
CA TYR A 128 2.06 -9.95 -3.77
C TYR A 128 2.08 -9.90 -5.31
N ASN A 129 2.09 -11.06 -5.97
CA ASN A 129 2.06 -11.14 -7.44
C ASN A 129 0.79 -10.53 -8.04
N LYS A 130 -0.37 -10.64 -7.38
CA LYS A 130 -1.62 -10.00 -7.80
C LYS A 130 -1.57 -8.48 -7.61
N ILE A 131 -1.02 -8.01 -6.50
CA ILE A 131 -0.89 -6.58 -6.16
C ILE A 131 0.01 -5.85 -7.15
N ILE A 132 1.17 -6.41 -7.49
CA ILE A 132 2.18 -5.70 -8.31
C ILE A 132 1.89 -5.72 -9.81
N LYS A 133 0.90 -6.52 -10.26
CA LYS A 133 0.60 -6.73 -11.68
C LYS A 133 0.39 -5.43 -12.47
N ASP A 134 -0.20 -4.42 -11.83
CA ASP A 134 -0.53 -3.13 -12.46
C ASP A 134 0.47 -2.02 -12.11
N VAL A 135 1.52 -2.33 -11.35
CA VAL A 135 2.55 -1.35 -10.98
C VAL A 135 3.42 -1.06 -12.20
N LYS A 136 3.48 0.20 -12.60
CA LYS A 136 4.30 0.62 -13.74
C LYS A 136 5.78 0.41 -13.43
N VAL A 137 6.45 -0.34 -14.28
CA VAL A 137 7.90 -0.53 -14.28
C VAL A 137 8.51 0.38 -15.35
N PRO A 138 9.12 1.52 -14.99
CA PRO A 138 9.88 2.31 -15.95
C PRO A 138 11.10 1.51 -16.42
N PHE A 139 11.50 1.69 -17.68
CA PHE A 139 12.73 1.07 -18.17
C PHE A 139 13.93 1.65 -17.42
N SER A 140 14.63 0.79 -16.67
CA SER A 140 15.82 1.14 -15.91
C SER A 140 16.82 0.00 -16.01
N MET A 141 18.12 0.34 -16.15
CA MET A 141 19.20 -0.64 -16.21
C MET A 141 20.26 -0.33 -15.16
N LYS A 142 20.83 -1.37 -14.54
CA LYS A 142 21.99 -1.27 -13.65
C LYS A 142 22.92 -2.44 -13.91
N GLY A 143 24.17 -2.15 -14.25
CA GLY A 143 25.16 -3.19 -14.57
C GLY A 143 24.86 -4.00 -15.83
N GLY A 144 23.99 -3.51 -16.72
CA GLY A 144 23.55 -4.23 -17.92
C GLY A 144 22.24 -4.99 -17.74
N ASP A 145 21.78 -5.18 -16.50
CA ASP A 145 20.53 -5.85 -16.19
C ASP A 145 19.37 -4.86 -16.05
N ARG A 146 18.19 -5.28 -16.51
CA ARG A 146 16.95 -4.53 -16.31
C ARG A 146 16.50 -4.61 -14.85
N ILE A 147 16.15 -3.47 -14.27
CA ILE A 147 15.59 -3.39 -12.91
C ILE A 147 14.07 -3.34 -13.01
N ASP A 148 13.42 -4.43 -12.60
CA ASP A 148 11.96 -4.48 -12.51
C ASP A 148 11.43 -4.11 -11.10
N ASP A 149 12.25 -4.25 -10.06
CA ASP A 149 11.89 -3.95 -8.67
C ASP A 149 12.00 -2.44 -8.38
N THR A 150 10.89 -1.73 -8.49
CA THR A 150 10.81 -0.27 -8.22
C THR A 150 10.64 0.05 -6.73
N PRO A 151 10.84 1.30 -6.28
CA PRO A 151 10.51 1.70 -4.90
C PRO A 151 9.06 1.35 -4.50
N VAL A 152 8.11 1.44 -5.43
CA VAL A 152 6.71 1.06 -5.20
C VAL A 152 6.57 -0.44 -4.92
N HIS A 153 7.31 -1.30 -5.63
CA HIS A 153 7.33 -2.74 -5.35
C HIS A 153 7.82 -3.01 -3.92
N LYS A 154 8.91 -2.36 -3.51
CA LYS A 154 9.46 -2.48 -2.15
C LYS A 154 8.47 -2.00 -1.09
N ALA A 155 7.81 -0.86 -1.31
CA ALA A 155 6.80 -0.34 -0.39
C ALA A 155 5.58 -1.27 -0.27
N LEU A 156 5.11 -1.87 -1.37
CA LEU A 156 4.00 -2.83 -1.34
C LEU A 156 4.40 -4.15 -0.67
N ARG A 157 5.64 -4.60 -0.89
CA ARG A 157 6.25 -5.75 -0.22
C ARG A 157 6.25 -5.57 1.30
N GLU A 158 6.72 -4.39 1.73
CA GLU A 158 6.79 -3.98 3.13
C GLU A 158 5.39 -3.84 3.75
N ALA A 159 4.43 -3.25 3.04
CA ALA A 159 3.05 -3.11 3.52
C ALA A 159 2.38 -4.46 3.75
N LEU A 160 2.52 -5.40 2.80
CA LEU A 160 1.95 -6.74 2.92
C LEU A 160 2.62 -7.54 4.05
N ALA A 161 3.95 -7.50 4.13
CA ALA A 161 4.70 -8.17 5.19
C ALA A 161 4.32 -7.63 6.57
N ASN A 162 4.26 -6.29 6.74
CA ASN A 162 3.89 -5.68 8.01
C ASN A 162 2.46 -6.03 8.43
N CYS A 163 1.53 -6.12 7.47
CA CYS A 163 0.15 -6.53 7.73
C CYS A 163 0.10 -7.97 8.30
N LEU A 164 0.86 -8.90 7.72
CA LEU A 164 0.89 -10.31 8.16
C LEU A 164 1.70 -10.52 9.43
N ILE A 165 2.83 -9.84 9.59
CA ILE A 165 3.72 -9.97 10.77
C ILE A 165 3.06 -9.38 12.01
N ASN A 166 2.30 -8.30 11.88
CA ASN A 166 1.70 -7.61 13.04
C ASN A 166 0.26 -7.99 13.34
N ALA A 167 -0.34 -8.88 12.54
CA ALA A 167 -1.67 -9.43 12.78
C ALA A 167 -1.74 -10.17 14.11
N ASP A 168 -2.82 -9.94 14.85
CA ASP A 168 -3.19 -10.72 16.02
C ASP A 168 -3.97 -11.98 15.62
N TYR A 169 -3.28 -13.11 15.48
CA TYR A 169 -3.88 -14.38 15.07
C TYR A 169 -4.69 -15.08 16.17
N TYR A 170 -4.57 -14.63 17.41
CA TYR A 170 -5.40 -15.11 18.54
C TYR A 170 -6.64 -14.21 18.72
N GLY A 171 -6.69 -13.07 18.04
CA GLY A 171 -7.83 -12.16 18.06
C GLY A 171 -8.88 -12.51 17.01
N THR A 172 -10.01 -11.81 17.07
CA THR A 172 -11.10 -11.96 16.10
C THR A 172 -10.80 -11.21 14.80
N ARG A 173 -11.44 -11.63 13.70
CA ARG A 173 -11.39 -11.02 12.36
C ARG A 173 -9.99 -11.11 11.72
N GLY A 174 -9.84 -12.06 10.81
CA GLY A 174 -8.58 -12.27 10.09
C GLY A 174 -8.10 -11.12 9.19
N VAL A 175 -7.00 -11.37 8.48
CA VAL A 175 -6.33 -10.41 7.61
C VAL A 175 -7.11 -10.24 6.31
N VAL A 176 -7.39 -8.99 5.94
CA VAL A 176 -8.10 -8.66 4.70
C VAL A 176 -7.31 -7.65 3.88
N ILE A 177 -7.00 -8.02 2.64
CA ILE A 177 -6.35 -7.16 1.66
C ILE A 177 -7.36 -6.83 0.56
N LYS A 178 -7.62 -5.55 0.34
CA LYS A 178 -8.56 -5.08 -0.69
C LYS A 178 -7.80 -4.30 -1.75
N LYS A 179 -7.96 -4.66 -3.01
CA LYS A 179 -7.40 -3.92 -4.15
C LYS A 179 -8.54 -3.39 -5.01
N ASP A 180 -8.63 -2.06 -5.09
CA ASP A 180 -9.51 -1.36 -6.01
C ASP A 180 -8.65 -0.81 -7.18
N GLN A 181 -9.27 -0.08 -8.12
CA GLN A 181 -8.56 0.51 -9.26
C GLN A 181 -7.46 1.49 -8.86
N ASP A 182 -7.68 2.27 -7.81
CA ASP A 182 -6.84 3.41 -7.42
C ASP A 182 -6.30 3.31 -5.99
N ARG A 183 -6.54 2.20 -5.28
CA ARG A 183 -6.04 2.02 -3.92
C ARG A 183 -5.89 0.56 -3.52
N ILE A 184 -5.04 0.34 -2.53
CA ILE A 184 -4.94 -0.93 -1.80
C ILE A 184 -5.12 -0.65 -0.31
N ILE A 185 -5.91 -1.48 0.35
CA ILE A 185 -6.18 -1.42 1.78
C ILE A 185 -5.70 -2.70 2.43
N PHE A 186 -4.82 -2.58 3.42
CA PHE A 186 -4.33 -3.67 4.25
C PHE A 186 -5.00 -3.57 5.62
N GLU A 187 -5.71 -4.62 6.03
CA GLU A 187 -6.45 -4.64 7.29
C GLU A 187 -6.04 -5.89 8.10
N ASN A 188 -5.38 -5.72 9.25
CA ASN A 188 -5.04 -6.82 10.15
C ASN A 188 -5.65 -6.63 11.54
N PRO A 189 -6.00 -7.73 12.24
CA PRO A 189 -6.45 -7.67 13.63
C PRO A 189 -5.36 -7.12 14.55
N GLY A 190 -5.80 -6.45 15.61
CA GLY A 190 -4.94 -5.85 16.63
C GLY A 190 -4.57 -4.38 16.37
N TYR A 191 -4.01 -3.76 17.40
CA TYR A 191 -3.54 -2.38 17.42
C TYR A 191 -2.02 -2.25 17.25
N ILE A 192 -1.55 -1.03 16.99
CA ILE A 192 -0.16 -0.66 16.75
C ILE A 192 0.60 -0.55 18.07
N ARG A 193 1.52 -1.48 18.33
CA ARG A 193 2.27 -1.57 19.61
C ARG A 193 3.22 -0.40 19.87
N THR A 194 3.86 0.13 18.84
CA THR A 194 4.80 1.26 18.96
C THR A 194 4.08 2.62 19.01
N GLY A 195 2.79 2.67 18.68
CA GLY A 195 2.02 3.90 18.44
C GLY A 195 2.24 4.49 17.04
N LYS A 196 1.19 5.12 16.50
CA LYS A 196 1.16 5.68 15.12
C LYS A 196 2.31 6.64 14.82
N GLU A 197 2.61 7.56 15.74
CA GLU A 197 3.67 8.56 15.54
C GLU A 197 5.05 7.91 15.45
N GLN A 198 5.36 6.99 16.37
CA GLN A 198 6.64 6.29 16.38
C GLN A 198 6.79 5.41 15.15
N MET A 199 5.72 4.73 14.75
CA MET A 199 5.71 3.91 13.54
C MET A 199 6.02 4.74 12.28
N ARG A 200 5.54 5.98 12.21
CA ARG A 200 5.87 6.92 11.11
C ARG A 200 7.29 7.48 11.18
N LYS A 201 7.83 7.71 12.38
CA LYS A 201 9.23 8.16 12.56
C LYS A 201 10.24 7.06 12.23
N GLY A 202 9.88 5.81 12.51
CA GLY A 202 10.76 4.66 12.37
C GLY A 202 11.81 4.55 13.47
N GLY A 203 12.83 3.71 13.23
CA GLY A 203 13.98 3.52 14.15
C GLY A 203 13.69 2.66 15.38
N LYS A 204 12.42 2.40 15.71
CA LYS A 204 12.00 1.44 16.75
C LYS A 204 11.01 0.45 16.14
N SER A 205 11.30 -0.83 16.28
CA SER A 205 10.42 -1.93 15.83
C SER A 205 10.02 -2.78 17.03
N ASP A 206 8.72 -3.06 17.16
CA ASP A 206 8.15 -3.97 18.16
C ASP A 206 7.09 -4.86 17.46
N PRO A 207 7.53 -5.89 16.73
CA PRO A 207 6.64 -6.75 15.97
C PRO A 207 5.80 -7.64 16.91
N ARG A 208 4.53 -7.87 16.55
CA ARG A 208 3.66 -8.80 17.30
C ARG A 208 4.17 -10.24 17.26
N ASN A 209 4.65 -10.66 16.09
CA ASN A 209 5.13 -12.01 15.81
C ASN A 209 6.61 -11.95 15.40
N LYS A 210 7.54 -12.06 16.37
CA LYS A 210 8.99 -11.92 16.14
C LYS A 210 9.56 -13.08 15.31
N THR A 211 9.00 -14.27 15.44
CA THR A 211 9.43 -15.44 14.66
C THR A 211 8.94 -15.35 13.22
N LEU A 212 7.70 -14.92 13.00
CA LEU A 212 7.23 -14.58 11.64
C LEU A 212 8.12 -13.51 11.00
N MET A 213 8.41 -12.42 11.72
CA MET A 213 9.34 -11.38 11.25
C MET A 213 10.70 -11.96 10.88
N LYS A 214 11.28 -12.84 11.73
CA LYS A 214 12.55 -13.51 11.43
C LYS A 214 12.46 -14.31 10.13
N MET A 215 11.41 -15.08 9.93
CA MET A 215 11.22 -15.88 8.71
C MET A 215 11.10 -14.99 7.47
N PHE A 216 10.25 -13.96 7.48
CA PHE A 216 10.19 -13.01 6.37
C PHE A 216 11.56 -12.37 6.04
N ASN A 217 12.33 -11.98 7.04
CA ASN A 217 13.67 -11.40 6.83
C ASN A 217 14.64 -12.39 6.16
N LEU A 218 14.59 -13.68 6.50
CA LEU A 218 15.47 -14.69 5.89
C LEU A 218 15.26 -14.78 4.37
N VAL A 219 14.06 -14.49 3.88
CA VAL A 219 13.76 -14.42 2.44
C VAL A 219 13.74 -12.99 1.90
N ASN A 220 14.48 -12.06 2.53
CA ASN A 220 14.62 -10.66 2.14
C ASN A 220 13.28 -9.92 1.97
N ILE A 221 12.33 -10.21 2.87
CA ILE A 221 11.04 -9.53 2.97
C ILE A 221 10.94 -8.85 4.33
N GLY A 222 10.61 -7.56 4.34
CA GLY A 222 10.58 -6.76 5.56
C GLY A 222 11.94 -6.14 5.90
N GLU A 223 11.94 -4.93 6.45
CA GLU A 223 13.16 -4.30 7.00
C GLU A 223 13.23 -4.39 8.53
N ARG A 224 14.41 -4.73 9.07
CA ARG A 224 14.65 -4.87 10.52
C ARG A 224 14.81 -3.55 11.29
N SER A 225 15.17 -2.47 10.60
CA SER A 225 15.55 -1.17 11.21
C SER A 225 14.37 -0.31 11.64
N GLY A 226 13.12 -0.77 11.45
CA GLY A 226 11.93 0.06 11.66
C GLY A 226 11.80 1.18 10.61
N SER A 227 12.54 1.10 9.51
CA SER A 227 12.48 2.02 8.37
C SER A 227 11.38 1.68 7.36
N GLY A 228 10.76 0.50 7.49
CA GLY A 228 9.75 0.00 6.56
C GLY A 228 8.57 0.94 6.36
N VAL A 229 7.88 1.32 7.42
CA VAL A 229 6.76 2.27 7.34
C VAL A 229 7.20 3.65 6.82
N PRO A 230 8.25 4.29 7.36
CA PRO A 230 8.78 5.53 6.77
C PRO A 230 9.04 5.42 5.25
N ASN A 231 9.61 4.30 4.79
CA ASN A 231 9.90 4.08 3.38
C ASN A 231 8.63 3.98 2.51
N ILE A 232 7.53 3.43 3.03
CA ILE A 232 6.22 3.45 2.35
C ILE A 232 5.77 4.90 2.14
N PHE A 233 5.83 5.73 3.19
CA PHE A 233 5.40 7.14 3.12
C PHE A 233 6.27 7.96 2.16
N ASN A 234 7.59 7.82 2.26
CA ASN A 234 8.54 8.49 1.37
C ASN A 234 8.31 8.08 -0.10
N THR A 235 8.08 6.80 -0.36
CA THR A 235 7.79 6.30 -1.71
C THR A 235 6.54 6.97 -2.29
N TRP A 236 5.45 7.04 -1.52
CA TRP A 236 4.21 7.69 -1.97
C TRP A 236 4.39 9.21 -2.18
N GLU A 237 5.17 9.86 -1.33
CA GLU A 237 5.55 11.26 -1.50
C GLU A 237 6.33 11.50 -2.80
N ASP A 238 7.35 10.68 -3.07
CA ASP A 238 8.21 10.78 -4.26
C ASP A 238 7.42 10.53 -5.56
N GLN A 239 6.41 9.65 -5.51
CA GLN A 239 5.48 9.46 -6.63
C GLN A 239 4.50 10.62 -6.81
N GLY A 240 4.39 11.53 -5.84
CA GLY A 240 3.44 12.64 -5.86
C GLY A 240 1.99 12.22 -5.57
N TRP A 241 1.79 11.04 -4.98
CA TRP A 241 0.49 10.50 -4.63
C TRP A 241 0.01 10.95 -3.25
N LYS A 242 -1.29 10.80 -2.99
CA LYS A 242 -1.90 11.12 -1.70
C LYS A 242 -1.22 10.33 -0.58
N GLU A 243 -0.98 10.99 0.55
CA GLU A 243 -0.26 10.39 1.67
C GLU A 243 -0.98 9.13 2.20
N PRO A 244 -0.24 8.03 2.49
CA PRO A 244 -0.79 6.85 3.12
C PRO A 244 -1.54 7.16 4.42
N VAL A 245 -2.67 6.49 4.64
CA VAL A 245 -3.51 6.69 5.83
C VAL A 245 -3.43 5.46 6.72
N ILE A 246 -3.14 5.67 8.01
CA ILE A 246 -3.12 4.63 9.03
C ILE A 246 -4.24 4.89 10.04
N GLU A 247 -5.17 3.96 10.14
CA GLU A 247 -6.29 4.00 11.07
C GLU A 247 -6.21 2.85 12.08
N GLU A 248 -6.76 3.10 13.27
CA GLU A 248 -7.00 2.06 14.26
C GLU A 248 -8.48 2.11 14.56
N ARG A 249 -9.13 0.96 14.55
CA ARG A 249 -10.48 0.77 15.07
C ARG A 249 -10.36 -0.09 16.32
N PHE A 250 -11.21 0.19 17.28
CA PHE A 250 -11.33 -0.56 18.52
C PHE A 250 -12.70 -1.23 18.55
N ASP A 251 -12.84 -2.31 19.31
CA ASP A 251 -14.10 -3.06 19.48
C ASP A 251 -14.72 -3.60 18.17
N PRO A 252 -14.08 -4.57 17.51
CA PRO A 252 -12.78 -5.17 17.81
C PRO A 252 -11.60 -4.45 17.15
N ASP A 253 -10.42 -4.67 17.72
CA ASP A 253 -9.16 -4.04 17.33
C ASP A 253 -8.76 -4.34 15.89
N ARG A 254 -8.43 -3.28 15.15
CA ARG A 254 -8.03 -3.40 13.76
C ARG A 254 -7.13 -2.27 13.33
N THR A 255 -5.98 -2.64 12.75
CA THR A 255 -5.08 -1.70 12.09
C THR A 255 -5.36 -1.70 10.59
N ILE A 256 -5.52 -0.51 10.02
CA ILE A 256 -5.84 -0.32 8.60
C ILE A 256 -4.80 0.61 7.97
N LEU A 257 -4.11 0.14 6.93
CA LEU A 257 -3.24 0.94 6.08
C LEU A 257 -3.89 1.10 4.71
N THR A 258 -4.19 2.33 4.31
CA THR A 258 -4.72 2.67 2.99
C THR A 258 -3.65 3.35 2.14
N LEU A 259 -3.38 2.78 0.98
CA LEU A 259 -2.44 3.28 -0.03
C LEU A 259 -3.21 3.69 -1.28
N GLU A 260 -3.32 4.99 -1.58
CA GLU A 260 -4.01 5.52 -2.76
C GLU A 260 -2.99 5.88 -3.85
N PHE A 261 -3.20 5.42 -5.09
CA PHE A 261 -2.37 5.69 -6.27
C PHE A 261 -2.83 6.95 -7.02
N VAL A 262 -3.40 7.91 -6.29
CA VAL A 262 -4.02 9.13 -6.83
C VAL A 262 -3.10 10.31 -6.59
N ASP A 263 -2.85 11.12 -7.63
CA ASP A 263 -2.05 12.34 -7.54
C ASP A 263 -2.60 13.31 -6.48
N LYS A 264 -1.70 13.91 -5.67
CA LYS A 264 -2.06 14.99 -4.74
C LYS A 264 -2.77 16.11 -5.51
N THR A 265 -3.91 16.55 -5.00
CA THR A 265 -4.64 17.68 -5.60
C THR A 265 -3.85 18.98 -5.43
N ASN A 266 -4.08 19.99 -6.29
CA ASN A 266 -3.42 21.30 -6.15
C ASN A 266 -3.62 21.97 -4.77
N LYS A 267 -4.66 21.59 -4.00
CA LYS A 267 -4.89 22.09 -2.63
C LYS A 267 -3.92 21.44 -1.62
N GLU A 268 -3.67 20.14 -1.70
CA GLU A 268 -2.72 19.42 -0.83
C GLU A 268 -1.26 19.81 -1.15
N LYS A 269 -0.95 20.06 -2.43
CA LYS A 269 0.35 20.59 -2.86
C LYS A 269 0.63 22.00 -2.31
N ALA A 270 -0.41 22.80 -2.07
CA ALA A 270 -0.27 24.14 -1.49
C ALA A 270 -0.13 24.10 0.04
N ALA A 271 -0.80 23.16 0.72
CA ALA A 271 -0.74 23.02 2.18
C ALA A 271 0.66 22.60 2.71
N LYS A 272 1.42 21.78 1.96
CA LYS A 272 2.83 21.50 2.30
C LYS A 272 3.77 22.68 2.03
N LYS A 273 3.51 23.49 0.98
CA LYS A 273 4.32 24.69 0.68
C LYS A 273 4.21 25.80 1.72
N SER A 274 3.17 25.83 2.54
CA SER A 274 3.06 26.77 3.67
C SER A 274 3.76 26.33 4.95
N GLY A 275 4.29 25.09 5.00
CA GLY A 275 5.04 24.57 6.16
C GLY A 275 6.56 24.76 6.09
N GLU A 276 7.10 25.05 4.91
CA GLU A 276 8.53 25.30 4.68
C GLU A 276 8.72 26.63 3.94
N GLU A 277 8.71 27.74 4.68
CA GLU A 277 9.33 28.98 4.22
C GLU A 277 10.53 29.32 5.11
N LYS A 278 11.73 29.09 4.56
CA LYS A 278 12.82 30.09 4.52
C LYS A 278 14.01 29.54 3.73
N THR A 279 14.09 29.89 2.44
CA THR A 279 15.13 30.77 1.88
C THR A 279 15.13 30.77 0.33
N ALA A 280 15.21 32.00 -0.20
CA ALA A 280 15.54 32.49 -1.55
C ALA A 280 15.92 31.45 -2.64
N LYS A 281 15.50 31.59 -3.90
CA LYS A 281 15.77 32.74 -4.79
C LYS A 281 14.94 32.61 -6.07
N LYS A 282 14.53 33.76 -6.62
CA LYS A 282 14.00 33.92 -7.99
C LYS A 282 15.04 33.48 -9.03
N SER A 283 14.59 32.75 -10.05
CA SER A 283 14.95 33.01 -11.44
C SER A 283 13.80 32.53 -12.33
N GLY A 284 13.40 33.40 -13.26
CA GLY A 284 12.38 33.10 -14.24
C GLY A 284 12.94 32.28 -15.38
N GLU A 285 12.09 31.48 -16.00
CA GLU A 285 12.22 31.10 -17.40
C GLU A 285 10.81 30.88 -17.97
N GLU A 286 10.45 31.72 -18.93
CA GLU A 286 9.34 31.47 -19.84
C GLU A 286 9.66 30.21 -20.65
N LYS A 287 8.81 29.19 -20.54
CA LYS A 287 8.64 28.20 -21.60
C LYS A 287 7.15 27.97 -21.86
N THR A 288 6.74 28.53 -22.99
CA THR A 288 5.56 28.22 -23.78
C THR A 288 5.43 26.70 -23.95
N ALA A 289 4.55 26.10 -23.17
CA ALA A 289 4.07 24.74 -23.38
C ALA A 289 2.54 24.78 -23.37
N LYS A 290 1.90 24.34 -24.46
CA LYS A 290 0.44 24.20 -24.58
C LYS A 290 -0.07 23.33 -23.43
N LYS A 291 -0.62 23.97 -22.38
CA LYS A 291 -1.21 23.31 -21.22
C LYS A 291 -2.35 22.40 -21.67
N LYS A 292 -2.25 21.10 -21.38
CA LYS A 292 -3.41 20.19 -21.39
C LYS A 292 -4.50 20.81 -20.51
N ILE A 293 -5.70 20.99 -21.07
CA ILE A 293 -6.88 21.52 -20.37
C ILE A 293 -7.23 20.55 -19.23
N THR A 294 -7.11 21.01 -17.98
CA THR A 294 -7.46 20.23 -16.79
C THR A 294 -8.98 20.08 -16.65
N ASN A 295 -9.47 19.01 -16.00
CA ASN A 295 -10.91 18.77 -15.82
C ASN A 295 -11.63 19.93 -15.10
N LYS A 296 -10.97 20.59 -14.13
CA LYS A 296 -11.49 21.81 -13.48
C LYS A 296 -11.64 23.00 -14.44
N THR A 297 -10.79 23.09 -15.46
CA THR A 297 -10.92 24.13 -16.48
C THR A 297 -12.12 23.83 -17.38
N LYS A 298 -12.37 22.54 -17.71
CA LYS A 298 -13.56 22.13 -18.47
C LYS A 298 -14.87 22.42 -17.73
N GLU A 299 -14.95 22.11 -16.44
CA GLU A 299 -16.12 22.45 -15.60
C GLU A 299 -16.40 23.96 -15.59
N LYS A 300 -15.36 24.80 -15.49
CA LYS A 300 -15.51 26.25 -15.54
C LYS A 300 -15.93 26.73 -16.93
N MET A 301 -15.44 26.12 -18.00
CA MET A 301 -15.91 26.42 -19.37
C MET A 301 -17.41 26.09 -19.55
N ILE A 302 -17.91 25.01 -18.93
CA ILE A 302 -19.35 24.67 -18.94
C ILE A 302 -20.16 25.77 -18.25
N LYS A 303 -19.76 26.19 -17.05
CA LYS A 303 -20.45 27.28 -16.33
C LYS A 303 -20.42 28.61 -17.08
N ILE A 304 -19.32 28.92 -17.76
CA ILE A 304 -19.23 30.10 -18.62
C ILE A 304 -20.22 29.99 -19.80
N LYS A 305 -20.37 28.80 -20.40
CA LYS A 305 -21.36 28.58 -21.46
C LYS A 305 -22.79 28.77 -20.97
N GLU A 306 -23.14 28.19 -19.83
CA GLU A 306 -24.45 28.36 -19.20
C GLU A 306 -24.76 29.85 -18.98
N TYR A 307 -23.83 30.57 -18.35
CA TYR A 307 -23.99 31.99 -18.07
C TYR A 307 -24.15 32.84 -19.34
N LEU A 308 -23.36 32.57 -20.38
CA LEU A 308 -23.46 33.29 -21.65
C LEU A 308 -24.71 32.92 -22.45
N SER A 309 -25.26 31.71 -22.27
CA SER A 309 -26.53 31.31 -22.89
C SER A 309 -27.72 32.08 -22.30
N GLU A 310 -27.68 32.40 -21.01
CA GLU A 310 -28.73 33.15 -20.33
C GLU A 310 -28.62 34.67 -20.56
N ASN A 311 -27.39 35.22 -20.55
CA ASN A 311 -27.16 36.67 -20.54
C ASN A 311 -26.84 37.27 -21.92
N LYS A 312 -26.74 36.45 -22.98
CA LYS A 312 -26.38 36.78 -24.38
C LYS A 312 -24.99 37.42 -24.57
N GLU A 313 -24.68 38.51 -23.87
CA GLU A 313 -23.39 39.19 -23.89
C GLU A 313 -22.97 39.64 -22.48
N ALA A 314 -21.76 39.29 -22.05
CA ALA A 314 -21.27 39.67 -20.72
C ALA A 314 -19.83 40.19 -20.75
N LYS A 315 -19.47 41.08 -19.81
CA LYS A 315 -18.07 41.50 -19.63
C LYS A 315 -17.31 40.42 -18.86
N THR A 316 -15.99 40.42 -19.00
CA THR A 316 -15.11 39.50 -18.25
C THR A 316 -15.29 39.64 -16.73
N LYS A 317 -15.62 40.84 -16.24
CA LYS A 317 -15.89 41.10 -14.82
C LYS A 317 -17.10 40.30 -14.32
N ASP A 318 -18.20 40.35 -15.05
CA ASP A 318 -19.47 39.71 -14.66
C ASP A 318 -19.33 38.17 -14.71
N ILE A 319 -18.67 37.66 -15.77
CA ILE A 319 -18.36 36.23 -15.90
C ILE A 319 -17.44 35.77 -14.76
N ALA A 320 -16.44 36.59 -14.40
CA ALA A 320 -15.48 36.29 -13.34
C ALA A 320 -16.16 36.21 -11.96
N GLU A 321 -17.12 37.10 -11.71
CA GLU A 321 -17.95 37.11 -10.49
C GLU A 321 -18.83 35.85 -10.42
N TYR A 322 -19.51 35.50 -11.52
CA TYR A 322 -20.35 34.30 -11.61
C TYR A 322 -19.58 33.00 -11.36
N ILE A 323 -18.40 32.84 -11.97
CA ILE A 323 -17.61 31.61 -11.82
C ILE A 323 -16.67 31.62 -10.61
N GLY A 324 -16.63 32.72 -9.84
CA GLY A 324 -15.79 32.90 -8.66
C GLY A 324 -14.28 32.85 -8.97
N LEU A 325 -13.84 33.50 -10.06
CA LEU A 325 -12.43 33.56 -10.46
C LEU A 325 -11.92 35.01 -10.59
N LYS A 326 -10.60 35.20 -10.52
CA LYS A 326 -9.98 36.50 -10.80
C LYS A 326 -10.11 36.85 -12.29
N HIS A 327 -10.28 38.14 -12.57
CA HIS A 327 -10.43 38.69 -13.92
C HIS A 327 -9.37 38.19 -14.93
N SER A 328 -8.10 38.08 -14.51
CA SER A 328 -7.01 37.57 -15.34
C SER A 328 -7.18 36.10 -15.73
N ARG A 329 -7.58 35.24 -14.78
CA ARG A 329 -7.79 33.80 -15.02
C ARG A 329 -9.03 33.54 -15.88
N THR A 330 -10.10 34.30 -15.67
CA THR A 330 -11.31 34.22 -16.50
C THR A 330 -10.98 34.53 -17.97
N ARG A 331 -10.15 35.55 -18.22
CA ARG A 331 -9.71 35.89 -19.58
C ARG A 331 -8.87 34.79 -20.23
N GLU A 332 -8.00 34.14 -19.46
CA GLU A 332 -7.20 32.99 -19.94
C GLU A 332 -8.10 31.81 -20.35
N ILE A 333 -9.11 31.49 -19.53
CA ILE A 333 -10.07 30.42 -19.86
C ILE A 333 -10.89 30.78 -21.10
N LEU A 334 -11.40 32.02 -21.19
CA LEU A 334 -12.16 32.50 -22.36
C LEU A 334 -11.32 32.45 -23.64
N SER A 335 -10.00 32.69 -23.57
CA SER A 335 -9.09 32.57 -24.73
C SER A 335 -8.85 31.12 -25.18
N GLN A 336 -9.16 30.15 -24.32
CA GLN A 336 -9.06 28.71 -24.60
C GLN A 336 -10.40 28.09 -25.01
N MET A 337 -11.49 28.87 -25.03
CA MET A 337 -12.82 28.40 -25.42
C MET A 337 -13.08 28.69 -26.89
N ASP A 338 -13.14 27.64 -27.72
CA ASP A 338 -13.49 27.79 -29.15
C ASP A 338 -14.94 28.27 -29.36
N SER A 339 -15.81 28.00 -28.38
CA SER A 339 -17.24 28.30 -28.42
C SER A 339 -17.60 29.74 -28.02
N ALA A 340 -16.65 30.53 -27.53
CA ALA A 340 -16.89 31.91 -27.11
C ALA A 340 -16.11 32.86 -28.03
N GLU A 341 -16.71 33.97 -28.39
CA GLU A 341 -16.05 35.04 -29.15
C GLU A 341 -16.09 36.36 -28.41
N SER A 342 -15.05 37.17 -28.60
CA SER A 342 -14.95 38.49 -28.00
C SER A 342 -15.48 39.56 -28.94
N ILE A 343 -16.37 40.43 -28.47
CA ILE A 343 -16.90 41.58 -29.19
C ILE A 343 -16.36 42.86 -28.57
N GLY A 344 -15.96 43.82 -29.41
CA GLY A 344 -15.49 45.14 -28.99
C GLY A 344 -13.99 45.21 -28.66
N THR A 345 -13.51 46.43 -28.46
CA THR A 345 -12.08 46.75 -28.27
C THR A 345 -11.76 47.13 -26.82
N ASN A 346 -10.55 46.78 -26.39
CA ASN A 346 -9.89 47.10 -25.11
C ASN A 346 -10.80 47.24 -23.87
N THR A 347 -11.38 48.42 -23.63
CA THR A 347 -12.12 48.77 -22.40
C THR A 347 -13.58 48.32 -22.41
N ASN A 348 -14.16 48.01 -23.56
CA ASN A 348 -15.55 47.56 -23.68
C ASN A 348 -15.69 46.14 -24.23
N ARG A 349 -14.64 45.31 -24.09
CA ARG A 349 -14.64 43.92 -24.56
C ARG A 349 -15.69 43.09 -23.80
N LYS A 350 -16.66 42.56 -24.53
CA LYS A 350 -17.66 41.58 -24.07
C LYS A 350 -17.41 40.22 -24.71
N TYR A 351 -18.04 39.18 -24.17
CA TYR A 351 -18.01 37.83 -24.70
C TYR A 351 -19.43 37.33 -24.93
N ARG A 352 -19.62 36.58 -26.02
CA ARG A 352 -20.84 35.83 -26.32
C ARG A 352 -20.50 34.44 -26.82
N LEU A 353 -21.47 33.53 -26.83
CA LEU A 353 -21.32 32.25 -27.52
C LEU A 353 -21.37 32.48 -29.04
N LYS A 354 -20.56 31.73 -29.78
CA LYS A 354 -20.66 31.71 -31.25
C LYS A 354 -21.98 31.09 -31.65
N ASP A 355 -22.72 31.77 -32.53
CA ASP A 355 -23.90 31.19 -33.16
C ASP A 355 -23.44 30.09 -34.12
N ASN A 356 -23.66 28.82 -33.76
CA ASN A 356 -23.51 27.72 -34.71
C ASN A 356 -24.69 27.75 -35.69
N GLN A 357 -24.62 28.64 -36.69
CA GLN A 357 -25.37 28.49 -37.92
C GLN A 357 -24.43 28.01 -39.03
N LYS A 358 -24.63 26.74 -39.39
CA LYS A 358 -24.09 25.97 -40.52
C LYS A 358 -22.63 25.55 -40.47
#